data_AF-A0A432TZK9-F1
#
_entry.id   AF-A0A432TZK9-F1
#
_cell.length_a   1.000
_cell.length_b   1.000
_cell.length_c   1.000
_cell.angle_alpha   90.00
_cell.angle_beta   90.00
_cell.angle_gamma   90.00
#
_symmetry.space_group_name_H-M   'P 1'
#
loop_
_entity.id
_entity.type
_entity.pdbx_description
1 polymer ?
#
loop_
_entity_poly.entity_id
_entity_poly.type
_entity_poly.pdbx_seq_one_letter_code
_entity_poly.pdbx_strand_id
1 'polypeptide(L)' 'LKQAVELSGIIDIYPQIDLTKDKTGIFGKIAKLDAILREKDRVEIYRPLIADPKQVRKERAAQGKAMRSGIKT' A
#
# COMPACT_ATOMS: atom_id res chain seq x y z
N LEU A 1 -14.22 9.96 -8.81
CA LEU A 1 -13.54 9.32 -7.65
C LEU A 1 -12.67 10.34 -6.93
N LYS A 2 -11.85 11.09 -7.67
CA LYS A 2 -11.00 12.18 -7.14
C LYS A 2 -11.72 13.10 -6.15
N GLN A 3 -12.87 13.63 -6.53
CA GLN A 3 -13.67 14.52 -5.69
C GLN A 3 -14.05 13.89 -4.34
N ALA A 4 -14.39 12.59 -4.30
CA ALA A 4 -14.73 11.94 -3.04
C ALA A 4 -13.53 11.78 -2.12
N VAL A 5 -12.33 11.55 -2.68
CA VAL A 5 -11.10 11.48 -1.88
C VAL A 5 -10.75 12.87 -1.32
N GLU A 6 -10.84 13.92 -2.13
CA GLU A 6 -10.63 15.30 -1.69
C GLU A 6 -11.63 15.70 -0.60
N LEU A 7 -12.91 15.43 -0.79
CA LEU A 7 -13.97 15.73 0.19
C LEU A 7 -13.84 14.93 1.49
N SER A 8 -13.25 13.73 1.44
CA SER A 8 -13.04 12.90 2.63
C SER A 8 -11.97 13.46 3.58
N GLY A 9 -11.13 14.40 3.13
CA GLY A 9 -10.02 14.94 3.91
C GLY A 9 -8.91 13.93 4.21
N ILE A 10 -8.96 12.72 3.63
CA ILE A 10 -8.01 11.66 3.96
C ILE A 10 -6.57 12.00 3.55
N ILE A 11 -6.40 12.85 2.54
CA ILE A 11 -5.10 13.34 2.07
C ILE A 11 -4.46 14.26 3.13
N ASP A 12 -5.28 15.10 3.78
CA ASP A 12 -4.79 16.02 4.82
C ASP A 12 -4.38 15.27 6.08
N ILE A 13 -5.11 14.20 6.41
CA ILE A 13 -4.80 13.31 7.56
C ILE A 13 -3.55 12.47 7.26
N TYR A 14 -3.39 12.02 6.01
CA TYR A 14 -2.33 11.12 5.59
C TYR A 14 -1.58 11.67 4.36
N PRO A 15 -0.62 12.60 4.56
CA PRO A 15 0.10 13.26 3.46
C PRO A 15 1.02 12.32 2.66
N GLN A 16 1.23 11.08 3.12
CA GLN A 16 1.95 10.05 2.39
C GLN A 16 1.14 9.43 1.24
N ILE A 17 -0.17 9.67 1.18
CA ILE A 17 -1.03 9.16 0.11
C ILE A 17 -0.80 10.01 -1.13
N ASP A 18 -0.38 9.37 -2.22
CA ASP A 18 -0.14 10.04 -3.50
C ASP A 18 -1.05 9.42 -4.57
N LEU A 19 -2.15 10.12 -4.90
CA LEU A 19 -3.13 9.65 -5.89
C LEU A 19 -2.56 9.47 -7.31
N THR A 20 -1.37 9.99 -7.60
CA THR A 20 -0.71 9.79 -8.89
C THR A 20 0.02 8.44 -8.97
N LYS A 21 0.40 7.87 -7.81
CA LYS A 21 1.14 6.61 -7.71
C LYS A 21 0.30 5.49 -7.14
N ASP A 22 -0.52 5.79 -6.16
CA ASP A 22 -1.40 4.85 -5.48
C ASP A 22 -2.56 4.47 -6.39
N LYS A 23 -2.86 3.18 -6.44
CA LYS A 23 -3.99 2.69 -7.23
C LYS A 23 -5.27 2.98 -6.48
N THR A 24 -6.28 3.46 -7.18
CA THR A 24 -7.62 3.64 -6.62
C THR A 24 -8.58 2.58 -7.12
N GLY A 25 -9.60 2.27 -6.34
CA GLY A 25 -10.62 1.30 -6.68
C GLY A 25 -12.00 1.67 -6.15
N ILE A 26 -13.00 1.01 -6.72
CA ILE A 26 -14.39 1.03 -6.26
C ILE A 26 -14.77 -0.42 -5.96
N PHE A 27 -15.06 -0.73 -4.69
CA PHE A 27 -15.49 -2.05 -4.23
C PHE A 27 -14.65 -3.22 -4.79
N GLY A 28 -13.34 -3.22 -4.54
CA GLY A 28 -12.42 -4.29 -4.97
C GLY A 28 -12.05 -4.28 -6.47
N LYS A 29 -12.53 -3.32 -7.26
CA LYS A 29 -12.17 -3.15 -8.67
C LYS A 29 -11.33 -1.90 -8.87
N ILE A 30 -10.21 -2.02 -9.59
CA ILE A 30 -9.37 -0.87 -9.94
C ILE A 30 -10.18 0.10 -10.81
N ALA A 31 -10.18 1.37 -10.43
CA ALA A 31 -10.90 2.44 -11.09
C ALA A 31 -10.01 3.66 -11.29
N LYS A 32 -10.25 4.40 -12.38
CA LYS A 32 -9.57 5.68 -12.63
C LYS A 32 -10.09 6.77 -11.70
N LEU A 33 -9.27 7.79 -11.47
CA LEU A 33 -9.63 8.96 -10.66
C LEU A 33 -10.89 9.69 -11.19
N ASP A 34 -11.10 9.68 -12.50
CA ASP A 34 -12.24 10.31 -13.18
C ASP A 34 -13.52 9.47 -13.17
N ALA A 35 -13.50 8.27 -12.56
CA ALA A 35 -14.68 7.42 -12.50
C ALA A 35 -15.83 8.12 -11.77
N ILE A 36 -17.01 8.17 -12.40
CA ILE A 36 -18.23 8.70 -11.78
C ILE A 36 -18.66 7.72 -10.68
N LEU A 37 -18.82 8.24 -9.46
CA LEU A 37 -19.28 7.45 -8.33
C LEU A 37 -20.81 7.42 -8.28
N ARG A 38 -21.35 6.30 -7.82
CA ARG A 38 -22.77 6.10 -7.54
C ARG A 38 -23.01 6.06 -6.04
N GLU A 39 -24.27 6.19 -5.66
CA GLU A 39 -24.66 6.04 -4.27
C GLU A 39 -24.22 4.68 -3.72
N LYS A 40 -23.66 4.66 -2.50
CA LYS A 40 -23.11 3.48 -1.80
C LYS A 40 -21.81 2.89 -2.40
N ASP A 41 -21.18 3.57 -3.35
CA ASP A 41 -19.84 3.17 -3.79
C ASP A 41 -18.82 3.35 -2.66
N ARG A 42 -18.00 2.31 -2.45
CA ARG A 42 -16.85 2.38 -1.53
C ARG A 42 -15.58 2.67 -2.30
N VAL A 43 -15.00 3.84 -2.05
CA VAL A 43 -13.70 4.22 -2.59
C VAL A 43 -12.59 3.57 -1.77
N GLU A 44 -11.66 2.92 -2.47
CA GLU A 44 -10.52 2.23 -1.89
C GLU A 44 -9.22 2.82 -2.46
N ILE A 45 -8.21 3.02 -1.60
CA ILE A 45 -6.87 3.50 -1.98
C ILE A 45 -5.88 2.40 -1.62
N TYR A 46 -5.25 1.82 -2.64
CA TYR A 46 -4.29 0.73 -2.48
C TYR A 46 -2.87 1.27 -2.35
N ARG A 47 -2.18 0.84 -1.30
CA ARG A 47 -0.77 1.18 -1.09
C ARG A 47 0.14 0.21 -1.85
N PRO A 48 1.22 0.70 -2.47
CA PRO A 48 2.23 -0.15 -3.09
C PRO A 48 2.96 -0.99 -2.03
N LEU A 49 3.44 -2.16 -2.45
CA LEU A 49 4.28 -3.01 -1.61
C LEU A 49 5.64 -2.33 -1.44
N ILE A 50 6.05 -2.12 -0.18
CA ILE A 50 7.31 -1.44 0.18
C ILE A 50 8.53 -2.37 -0.04
N ALA A 51 8.35 -3.68 0.09
CA ALA A 51 9.45 -4.63 -0.03
C ALA A 51 9.08 -5.81 -0.94
N ASP A 52 10.01 -6.14 -1.84
CA ASP A 52 9.93 -7.34 -2.66
C ASP A 52 10.07 -8.57 -1.73
N PRO A 53 9.05 -9.44 -1.64
CA PRO A 53 9.05 -10.58 -0.71
C PRO A 53 10.29 -11.48 -0.85
N LYS A 54 10.92 -11.50 -2.03
CA LYS A 54 12.15 -12.25 -2.29
C LYS A 54 13.36 -11.67 -1.56
N GLN A 55 13.50 -10.33 -1.50
CA GLN A 55 14.62 -9.70 -0.80
C GLN A 55 14.49 -9.85 0.71
N VAL A 56 13.30 -9.63 1.27
CA VAL A 56 13.04 -9.83 2.71
C VAL A 56 13.30 -11.27 3.14
N ARG A 57 12.93 -12.25 2.31
CA ARG A 57 13.26 -13.66 2.57
C ARG A 57 14.77 -13.91 2.54
N LYS A 58 15.51 -13.31 1.60
CA LYS A 58 16.97 -13.44 1.51
C LYS A 58 17.68 -12.83 2.72
N GLU A 59 17.25 -11.66 3.17
CA GLU A 59 17.80 -10.97 4.34
C GLU A 59 17.56 -11.75 5.64
N ARG A 60 16.34 -12.27 5.84
CA ARG A 60 16.02 -13.11 7.00
C ARG A 60 16.86 -14.41 7.04
N ALA A 61 17.09 -15.04 5.89
CA ALA A 61 17.94 -16.22 5.81
C ALA A 61 19.42 -15.91 6.12
N ALA A 62 19.92 -14.74 5.72
CA ALA A 62 21.27 -14.29 6.04
C ALA A 62 21.44 -13.98 7.55
N GLN A 63 20.48 -13.32 8.17
CA GLN A 63 20.48 -13.03 9.61
C GLN A 63 20.42 -14.31 10.46
N GLY A 64 19.62 -15.30 10.06
CA GLY A 64 19.54 -16.60 10.74
C GLY A 64 20.84 -17.42 10.69
N LYS A 65 21.69 -17.23 9.66
CA LYS A 65 23.03 -17.83 9.59
C LYS A 65 24.02 -17.17 10.54
N ALA A 66 24.00 -15.83 10.64
CA ALA A 66 24.88 -15.08 11.54
C ALA A 66 24.61 -15.40 13.03
N MET A 67 23.35 -15.66 13.39
CA MET A 67 22.97 -15.99 14.77
C MET A 67 23.44 -17.39 15.20
N ARG A 68 23.61 -18.34 14.26
CA ARG A 68 24.14 -19.70 14.55
C ARG A 68 25.66 -19.77 14.64
N SER A 69 26.39 -18.80 14.07
CA SER A 69 27.86 -18.77 14.14
C SER A 69 28.41 -18.16 15.44
N GLY A 70 27.55 -17.63 16.32
CA GLY A 70 27.95 -17.01 17.59
C GLY A 70 27.81 -17.88 18.84
N ILE A 71 27.17 -19.06 18.74
CA ILE A 71 27.06 -20.01 19.85
C ILE A 71 28.09 -21.11 19.63
N LYS A 72 29.35 -20.83 20.00
CA LYS A 72 30.34 -21.85 20.32
C LYS A 72 30.61 -21.74 21.82
N THR A 73 29.98 -22.61 22.60
CA THR A 73 30.36 -22.95 23.96
C THR A 73 30.27 -24.45 24.11
#